data_AF-A0A0M3JG50-F1
#
_entry.id   AF-A0A0M3JG50-F1
#
_cell.length_a   1.000
_cell.length_b   1.000
_cell.length_c   1.000
_cell.angle_alpha   90.00
_cell.angle_beta   90.00
_cell.angle_gamma   90.00
#
_symmetry.space_group_name_H-M   'P 1'
#
loop_
_entity.id
_entity.type
_entity.pdbx_description
1 polymer ?
#
loop_
_entity_poly.entity_id
_entity_poly.type
_entity_poly.pdbx_seq_one_letter_code
_entity_poly.pdbx_strand_id
1 'polypeptide(L)'
;MLQHLRHNGNSNNNSNVDIRESPRCELCPFGDGALKRTDSDGWAHVICALYIPEVRFGDVHSMDPVIISDVPLERYFFLNL
;
A
#
# COMPACT_ATOMS: atom_id res chain seq x y z
N MET A 1 -4.02 20.50 0.55
CA MET A 1 -3.49 19.75 1.72
C MET A 1 -4.68 19.31 2.57
N LEU A 2 -5.43 18.32 2.08
CA LEU A 2 -6.72 17.93 2.65
C LEU A 2 -6.53 16.97 3.84
N GLN A 3 -6.78 17.53 5.03
CA GLN A 3 -7.45 16.95 6.20
C GLN A 3 -7.01 15.57 6.73
N HIS A 4 -6.05 15.60 7.65
CA HIS A 4 -6.07 14.68 8.79
C HIS A 4 -7.14 15.14 9.79
N LEU A 5 -8.36 14.62 9.65
CA LEU A 5 -9.44 14.81 10.63
C LEU A 5 -9.10 14.05 11.92
N ARG A 6 -8.73 14.79 12.97
CA ARG A 6 -8.61 14.33 14.36
C ARG A 6 -10.02 14.00 14.86
N HIS A 7 -10.27 12.75 15.24
CA HIS A 7 -11.51 12.37 15.90
C HIS A 7 -11.40 12.65 17.41
N ASN A 8 -12.43 13.33 17.91
CA ASN A 8 -12.66 13.74 19.28
C ASN A 8 -12.92 12.50 20.16
N GLY A 9 -12.12 12.30 21.22
CA GLY A 9 -12.23 11.15 22.11
C GLY A 9 -13.30 11.37 23.18
N ASN A 10 -14.42 10.65 23.08
CA ASN A 10 -15.32 10.39 24.20
C ASN A 10 -15.18 8.92 24.60
N SER A 11 -14.92 8.67 25.88
CA SER A 11 -14.75 7.33 26.44
C SER A 11 -16.11 6.72 26.76
N ASN A 12 -16.49 5.70 26.01
CA ASN A 12 -17.61 4.82 26.32
C ASN A 12 -17.19 3.38 26.01
N ASN A 13 -17.09 2.60 27.09
CA ASN A 13 -16.52 1.27 27.13
C ASN A 13 -17.59 0.25 26.67
N ASN A 14 -17.71 0.02 25.36
CA ASN A 14 -18.28 -1.20 24.75
C ASN A 14 -18.42 -1.03 23.23
N SER A 15 -17.55 -1.67 22.44
CA SER A 15 -17.85 -2.14 21.08
C SER A 15 -16.58 -2.61 20.37
N ASN A 16 -16.63 -3.84 19.85
CA ASN A 16 -15.92 -4.34 18.66
C ASN A 16 -14.61 -3.62 18.30
N VAL A 17 -13.47 -4.28 18.53
CA VAL A 17 -12.21 -3.90 17.89
C VAL A 17 -12.46 -3.92 16.39
N ASP A 18 -12.61 -2.75 15.78
CA ASP A 18 -12.54 -2.57 14.33
C ASP A 18 -11.11 -2.92 13.95
N ILE A 19 -10.86 -4.21 13.68
CA ILE A 19 -9.61 -4.71 13.12
C ILE A 19 -9.57 -4.15 11.69
N ARG A 20 -9.26 -2.86 11.55
CA ARG A 20 -8.91 -2.28 10.26
C ARG A 20 -7.59 -2.91 9.90
N GLU A 21 -7.67 -3.94 9.07
CA GLU A 21 -6.50 -4.60 8.52
C GLU A 21 -5.61 -3.52 7.90
N SER A 22 -4.41 -3.36 8.45
CA SER A 22 -3.49 -2.36 7.96
C SER A 22 -3.17 -2.65 6.49
N PRO A 23 -3.12 -1.64 5.62
CA PRO A 23 -2.81 -1.85 4.22
C PRO A 23 -1.47 -2.58 4.08
N ARG A 24 -1.45 -3.68 3.31
CA ARG A 24 -0.26 -4.52 3.10
C ARG A 24 0.26 -4.37 1.69
N CYS A 25 1.58 -4.39 1.55
CA CYS A 25 2.23 -4.39 0.26
C CYS A 25 1.93 -5.70 -0.51
N GLU A 26 1.55 -5.59 -1.77
CA GLU A 26 1.35 -6.75 -2.67
C GLU A 26 2.67 -7.31 -3.23
N LEU A 27 3.78 -6.60 -3.02
CA LEU A 27 5.09 -6.91 -3.60
C LEU A 27 6.12 -7.41 -2.56
N CYS A 28 5.76 -7.47 -1.27
CA CYS A 28 6.64 -7.96 -0.21
C CYS A 28 5.82 -8.39 1.03
N PRO A 29 6.38 -9.16 1.98
CA PRO A 29 5.62 -9.66 3.14
C PRO A 29 5.45 -8.65 4.29
N PHE A 30 5.94 -7.42 4.16
CA PHE A 30 5.99 -6.45 5.27
C PHE A 30 4.79 -5.49 5.29
N GLY A 31 4.23 -5.23 6.48
CA GLY A 31 2.95 -4.55 6.69
C GLY A 31 3.00 -3.06 7.09
N ASP A 32 4.17 -2.42 7.09
CA ASP A 32 4.38 -1.04 7.54
C ASP A 32 5.20 -0.23 6.54
N GLY A 33 5.19 1.10 6.59
CA GLY A 33 6.06 1.97 5.77
C GLY A 33 5.29 2.86 4.79
N ALA A 34 5.99 3.41 3.79
CA ALA A 34 5.42 4.34 2.82
C ALA A 34 4.70 3.60 1.68
N LEU A 35 3.37 3.56 1.75
CA LEU A 35 2.50 2.87 0.80
C LEU A 35 1.78 3.83 -0.15
N LYS A 36 1.51 3.36 -1.37
CA LYS A 36 0.71 4.01 -2.40
C LYS A 36 -0.31 3.04 -2.99
N ARG A 37 -1.40 3.55 -3.57
CA ARG A 37 -2.44 2.71 -4.16
C ARG A 37 -1.89 2.04 -5.41
N THR A 38 -2.28 0.80 -5.64
CA THR A 38 -1.96 0.10 -6.88
C THR A 38 -3.07 0.30 -7.92
N ASP A 39 -2.79 -0.08 -9.17
CA ASP A 39 -3.78 -0.17 -10.24
C ASP A 39 -4.76 -1.36 -10.08
N SER A 40 -4.57 -2.19 -9.04
CA SER A 40 -5.41 -3.32 -8.63
C SER A 40 -6.24 -3.08 -7.37
N ASP A 41 -6.43 -1.81 -6.96
CA ASP A 41 -7.12 -1.41 -5.71
C ASP A 41 -6.45 -1.90 -4.41
N GLY A 42 -5.21 -2.37 -4.49
CA GLY A 42 -4.39 -2.73 -3.33
C GLY A 42 -3.35 -1.65 -2.98
N TRP A 43 -2.24 -2.11 -2.39
CA TRP A 43 -1.18 -1.24 -1.88
C TRP A 43 0.19 -1.80 -2.21
N ALA A 44 1.12 -0.92 -2.54
CA ALA A 44 2.51 -1.27 -2.74
C ALA A 44 3.40 -0.25 -2.04
N HIS A 45 4.53 -0.69 -1.50
CA HIS A 45 5.54 0.25 -1.03
C HIS A 45 6.15 1.00 -2.20
N VAL A 46 6.38 2.30 -1.99
CA VAL A 46 7.13 3.11 -2.95
C VAL A 46 8.54 2.54 -3.17
N ILE A 47 9.18 2.03 -2.12
CA ILE A 47 10.51 1.42 -2.25
C ILE A 47 10.47 0.12 -3.07
N CYS A 48 9.47 -0.75 -2.88
CA CYS A 48 9.32 -1.95 -3.70
C CYS A 48 9.19 -1.58 -5.19
N ALA A 49 8.36 -0.59 -5.50
CA ALA A 49 8.18 -0.09 -6.86
C ALA A 49 9.48 0.47 -7.49
N LEU A 50 10.38 1.04 -6.70
CA LEU A 50 11.66 1.56 -7.20
C LEU A 50 12.70 0.47 -7.52
N TYR A 51 12.58 -0.70 -6.90
CA TYR A 51 13.55 -1.79 -7.04
C TYR A 51 13.08 -2.93 -7.96
N ILE A 52 11.81 -2.95 -8.35
CA ILE A 52 11.25 -3.93 -9.30
C ILE A 52 11.16 -3.26 -10.67
N PRO A 53 11.99 -3.63 -11.66
CA PRO A 53 12.07 -2.92 -12.95
C PRO A 53 10.77 -2.87 -13.74
N GLU A 54 9.91 -3.88 -13.56
CA GLU A 54 8.62 -3.98 -14.24
C GLU A 54 7.54 -3.08 -13.60
N VAL A 55 7.74 -2.59 -12.37
CA VAL A 55 6.78 -1.71 -11.70
C VAL A 55 6.98 -0.26 -12.13
N ARG A 56 5.87 0.46 -12.32
CA ARG A 56 5.87 1.86 -12.77
C ARG A 56 4.99 2.73 -11.88
N PHE A 57 5.09 4.05 -12.07
CA PHE A 57 4.16 5.01 -11.48
C PHE A 57 3.32 5.65 -12.59
N GLY A 58 2.01 5.78 -12.36
CA GLY A 58 1.11 6.50 -13.27
C GLY A 58 1.50 7.98 -13.40
N ASP A 59 1.83 8.62 -12.27
CA ASP A 59 2.51 9.91 -12.24
C ASP A 59 3.73 9.86 -11.31
N VAL A 60 4.90 10.28 -11.82
CA VAL A 60 6.19 10.16 -11.11
C VAL A 60 6.36 11.19 -9.99
N HIS A 61 5.66 12.32 -10.05
CA HIS A 61 5.77 13.36 -9.02
C HIS A 61 4.98 13.00 -7.76
N SER A 62 3.78 12.45 -7.96
CA SER A 62 2.93 11.94 -6.90
C SER A 62 3.27 10.50 -6.52
N MET A 63 3.94 9.75 -7.39
CA MET A 63 4.21 8.31 -7.24
C MET A 63 2.92 7.49 -7.06
N ASP A 64 1.86 7.84 -7.79
CA ASP A 64 0.52 7.24 -7.65
C ASP A 64 -0.22 7.21 -9.00
N PRO A 65 -0.98 6.16 -9.32
CA PRO A 65 -0.94 4.84 -8.69
C PRO A 65 0.38 4.10 -9.02
N VAL A 66 0.71 3.10 -8.21
CA VAL A 66 1.74 2.11 -8.52
C VAL A 66 1.16 1.10 -9.51
N ILE A 67 1.75 1.00 -10.70
CA ILE A 67 1.30 0.09 -11.75
C ILE A 67 2.05 -1.23 -11.55
N ILE A 68 1.33 -2.26 -11.10
CA ILE A 68 1.88 -3.61 -10.85
C ILE A 68 1.40 -4.64 -11.87
N SER A 69 0.41 -4.30 -12.70
CA SER A 69 -0.11 -5.18 -13.76
C SER A 69 0.91 -5.59 -14.82
N ASP A 70 2.00 -4.82 -14.96
CA ASP A 70 3.11 -5.11 -15.86
C ASP A 70 4.10 -6.17 -15.29
N VAL A 71 3.96 -6.55 -14.01
CA VAL A 71 4.84 -7.54 -13.35
C VAL A 71 4.42 -8.96 -13.76
N PRO A 72 5.29 -9.76 -14.41
CA PRO A 72 4.98 -11.15 -14.74
C PRO A 72 4.71 -12.00 -13.49
N LEU A 73 3.74 -12.93 -13.58
CA LEU A 73 3.37 -13.81 -12.46
C LEU A 73 4.57 -14.59 -11.90
N GLU A 74 5.53 -14.96 -12.74
CA GLU A 74 6.74 -15.68 -12.35
C GLU A 74 7.63 -14.88 -11.38
N ARG A 75 7.55 -13.55 -11.41
CA ARG A 75 8.30 -12.68 -10.51
C ARG A 75 7.75 -12.71 -9.09
N TYR A 76 6.44 -12.91 -8.91
CA TYR A 76 5.83 -12.90 -7.57
C TYR A 76 6.39 -13.98 -6.64
N PHE A 77 6.86 -15.11 -7.19
CA PHE A 77 7.56 -16.14 -6.39
C PHE A 77 8.87 -15.65 -5.76
N PHE A 78 9.53 -14.68 -6.38
CA PHE A 78 10.80 -14.12 -5.90
C PHE A 78 10.63 -12.81 -5.11
N LEU A 79 9.46 -12.18 -5.18
CA LEU A 79 9.20 -10.90 -4.51
C LEU A 79 8.68 -11.08 -3.08
N ASN A 80 8.13 -12.25 -2.75
CA ASN A 80 7.75 -12.66 -1.40
C ASN A 80 8.93 -13.23 -0.59
N LEU A 81 10.11 -12.60 -0.67
CA LEU A 81 11.33 -13.05 0.04
C LEU A 81 11.11 -13.32 1.53
#